data_AF-A0A2P5WJ01-F1
#
_entry.id   AF-A0A2P5WJ01-F1
#
_cell.length_a   1.000
_cell.length_b   1.000
_cell.length_c   1.000
_cell.angle_alpha   90.00
_cell.angle_beta   90.00
_cell.angle_gamma   90.00
#
_symmetry.space_group_name_H-M   'P 1'
#
loop_
_entity.id
_entity.type
_entity.pdbx_description
1 polymer ?
#
loop_
_entity_poly.entity_id
_entity_poly.type
_entity_poly.pdbx_seq_one_letter_code
_entity_poly.pdbx_strand_id
1 'polypeptide(L)'
;MATGLSTRNGNIGMTLPTAAASKLNNPLLSKECSNCSGHSPFFIHQVRHLGILRRLCTACVLRLHPSSFCPACFTFYGGSPPHPSKRVNCSNCCSLTHSHCAGDTVLTSYLCPPCKDSSFSFFPLKDNRIDKKLAHALLCAAKIASFSMGKAVTVAWAEADRKVREAALARKRARESLEHLLVVARKEKARKENEAKVEDLGIKLNPKRDIHLSSEKPLPTIKQREF
;
A
#
# COMPACT_ATOMS: atom_id res chain seq x y z
N MET A 1 -29.11 46.55 29.61
CA MET A 1 -29.71 46.10 28.34
C MET A 1 -28.59 45.62 27.44
N ALA A 2 -28.66 44.36 27.02
CA ALA A 2 -27.56 43.59 26.47
C ALA A 2 -27.66 43.44 24.94
N THR A 3 -26.51 43.06 24.35
CA THR A 3 -26.27 42.46 23.01
C THR A 3 -26.24 43.43 21.82
N GLY A 4 -25.34 43.31 20.85
CA GLY A 4 -24.24 42.36 20.61
C GLY A 4 -23.58 42.64 19.25
N LEU A 5 -22.25 42.64 19.18
CA LEU A 5 -21.48 42.72 17.94
C LEU A 5 -21.48 41.36 17.22
N SER A 6 -21.75 41.38 15.92
CA SER A 6 -21.75 40.21 15.05
C SER A 6 -20.42 40.12 14.29
N THR A 7 -19.52 39.24 14.73
CA THR A 7 -18.34 38.79 13.97
C THR A 7 -18.69 37.54 13.16
N ARG A 8 -18.69 37.67 11.83
CA ARG A 8 -18.80 36.55 10.88
C ARG A 8 -17.48 35.78 10.83
N ASN A 9 -17.43 34.63 11.49
CA ASN A 9 -16.37 33.62 11.32
C ASN A 9 -16.72 32.71 10.13
N GLY A 10 -15.98 32.84 9.02
CA GLY A 10 -16.06 31.94 7.87
C GLY A 10 -15.24 30.68 8.10
N ASN A 11 -15.88 29.61 8.56
CA ASN A 11 -15.27 28.30 8.75
C ASN A 11 -15.40 27.48 7.45
N ILE A 12 -14.33 27.42 6.63
CA ILE A 12 -14.30 26.56 5.44
C ILE A 12 -13.77 25.19 5.88
N GLY A 13 -14.67 24.36 6.38
CA GLY A 13 -14.38 22.96 6.70
C GLY A 13 -14.21 22.14 5.41
N MET A 14 -12.98 21.75 5.10
CA MET A 14 -12.71 20.69 4.14
C MET A 14 -13.16 19.36 4.76
N THR A 15 -14.32 18.87 4.36
CA THR A 15 -14.78 17.52 4.70
C THR A 15 -13.90 16.50 3.99
N LEU A 16 -13.02 15.87 4.77
CA LEU A 16 -12.34 14.66 4.37
C LEU A 16 -13.41 13.56 4.18
N PRO A 17 -13.38 12.75 3.10
CA PRO A 17 -14.32 11.64 2.98
C PRO A 17 -14.06 10.66 4.11
N THR A 18 -14.99 10.59 5.06
CA THR A 18 -15.07 9.54 6.07
C THR A 18 -15.29 8.23 5.32
N ALA A 19 -14.19 7.51 5.06
CA ALA A 19 -14.26 6.11 4.69
C ALA A 19 -15.11 5.41 5.77
N ALA A 20 -16.15 4.72 5.31
CA ALA A 20 -17.10 4.02 6.14
C ALA A 20 -16.38 3.27 7.27
N ALA A 21 -16.76 3.58 8.51
CA ALA A 21 -16.37 2.82 9.69
C ALA A 21 -16.96 1.40 9.56
N SER A 22 -16.27 0.54 8.82
CA SER A 22 -16.46 -0.90 8.89
C SER A 22 -16.20 -1.30 10.34
N LYS A 23 -17.24 -1.83 11.00
CA LYS A 23 -17.16 -2.47 12.32
C LYS A 23 -15.80 -3.16 12.49
N LEU A 24 -14.97 -2.64 13.39
CA LEU A 24 -13.72 -3.27 13.80
C LEU A 24 -14.05 -4.54 14.58
N ASN A 25 -14.46 -5.60 13.86
CA ASN A 25 -14.20 -6.95 14.32
C ASN A 25 -12.69 -7.03 14.40
N ASN A 26 -12.13 -6.99 15.61
CA ASN A 26 -10.70 -6.95 15.86
C ASN A 26 -10.02 -8.10 15.08
N PRO A 27 -9.39 -7.86 13.90
CA PRO A 27 -8.94 -8.95 13.02
C PRO A 27 -7.80 -9.77 13.64
N LEU A 28 -7.30 -9.29 14.79
CA LEU A 28 -6.21 -9.85 15.57
C LEU A 28 -6.64 -11.05 16.43
N LEU A 29 -7.94 -11.34 16.57
CA LEU A 29 -8.42 -12.39 17.50
C LEU A 29 -8.79 -13.74 16.87
N SER A 30 -8.73 -13.92 15.55
CA SER A 30 -8.85 -15.28 14.97
C SER A 30 -7.68 -16.18 15.42
N LYS A 31 -7.96 -17.28 16.12
CA LYS A 31 -6.93 -18.25 16.57
C LYS A 31 -6.57 -19.28 15.49
N GLU A 32 -6.98 -19.01 14.25
CA GLU A 32 -6.83 -19.93 13.13
C GLU A 32 -5.63 -19.56 12.26
N CYS A 33 -4.97 -20.59 11.76
CA CYS A 33 -3.97 -20.45 10.73
C CYS A 33 -4.64 -20.26 9.37
N SER A 34 -4.36 -19.14 8.69
CA SER A 34 -4.88 -18.86 7.33
C SER A 34 -4.38 -19.81 6.24
N ASN A 35 -3.41 -20.69 6.52
CA ASN A 35 -2.86 -21.62 5.52
C ASN A 35 -3.41 -23.04 5.66
N CYS A 36 -3.53 -23.56 6.88
CA CYS A 36 -3.99 -24.93 7.11
C CYS A 36 -5.35 -25.02 7.80
N SER A 37 -5.99 -23.87 8.06
CA SER A 37 -7.24 -23.74 8.82
C SER A 37 -7.22 -24.38 10.22
N GLY A 38 -6.06 -24.83 10.67
CA GLY A 38 -5.89 -25.46 11.97
C GLY A 38 -5.99 -24.43 13.08
N HIS A 39 -6.75 -24.78 14.12
CA HIS A 39 -6.74 -24.05 15.38
C HIS A 39 -5.46 -24.39 16.13
N SER A 40 -4.58 -23.40 16.28
CA SER A 40 -3.44 -23.48 17.19
C SER A 40 -3.69 -22.43 18.26
N PRO A 41 -4.16 -22.82 19.46
CA PRO A 41 -4.55 -21.84 20.47
C PRO A 41 -3.39 -20.96 20.95
N PHE A 42 -2.15 -21.37 20.72
CA PHE A 42 -0.99 -20.81 21.44
C PHE A 42 -0.04 -20.00 20.57
N PHE A 43 0.24 -20.39 19.32
CA PHE A 43 1.33 -19.77 18.54
C PHE A 43 0.91 -19.47 17.10
N ILE A 44 0.26 -18.32 16.92
CA ILE A 44 -0.04 -17.71 15.62
C ILE A 44 0.91 -16.52 15.41
N HIS A 45 1.53 -16.48 14.25
CA HIS A 45 2.49 -15.45 13.84
C HIS A 45 1.88 -14.58 12.75
N GLN A 46 2.17 -13.29 12.78
CA GLN A 46 1.88 -12.37 11.68
C GLN A 46 3.10 -12.32 10.75
N VAL A 47 2.89 -12.64 9.48
CA VAL A 47 3.97 -12.72 8.49
C VAL A 47 3.50 -12.09 7.20
N ARG A 48 4.31 -11.23 6.59
CA ARG A 48 4.11 -10.79 5.22
C ARG A 48 4.73 -11.78 4.25
N HIS A 49 3.91 -12.50 3.51
CA HIS A 49 4.32 -13.51 2.55
C HIS A 49 3.71 -13.20 1.18
N LEU A 50 4.55 -13.13 0.14
CA LEU A 50 4.16 -12.75 -1.22
C LEU A 50 3.37 -11.42 -1.28
N GLY A 51 3.81 -10.42 -0.52
CA GLY A 51 3.19 -9.09 -0.48
C GLY A 51 1.96 -8.96 0.43
N ILE A 52 1.35 -10.07 0.86
CA ILE A 52 0.13 -10.09 1.65
C ILE A 52 0.46 -10.40 3.12
N LEU A 53 -0.21 -9.72 4.05
CA LEU A 53 -0.14 -10.05 5.49
C LEU A 53 -0.98 -11.30 5.77
N ARG A 54 -0.36 -12.33 6.33
CA ARG A 54 -1.00 -13.61 6.67
C ARG A 54 -0.79 -13.95 8.13
N ARG A 55 -1.74 -14.72 8.68
CA ARG A 55 -1.68 -15.29 10.03
C ARG A 55 -1.36 -16.77 9.94
N LEU A 56 -0.22 -17.19 10.45
CA LEU A 56 0.30 -18.55 10.24
C LEU A 56 0.66 -19.19 11.57
N CYS A 57 0.34 -20.46 11.76
CA CYS A 57 0.88 -21.22 12.89
C CYS A 57 2.39 -21.45 12.72
N THR A 58 3.09 -21.77 13.82
CA THR A 58 4.55 -22.05 13.82
C THR A 58 4.97 -23.01 12.70
N ALA A 59 4.26 -24.12 12.51
CA ALA A 59 4.58 -25.09 11.45
C ALA A 59 4.43 -24.51 10.04
N CYS A 60 3.40 -23.70 9.79
CA CYS A 60 3.19 -23.07 8.48
C CYS A 60 4.21 -21.97 8.20
N VAL A 61 4.64 -21.21 9.21
CA VAL A 61 5.73 -20.22 9.06
C VAL A 61 6.99 -20.92 8.57
N LEU A 62 7.39 -22.01 9.22
CA LEU A 62 8.60 -22.77 8.88
C LEU A 62 8.47 -23.44 7.51
N ARG A 63 7.30 -23.98 7.16
CA ARG A 63 7.06 -24.60 5.85
C ARG A 63 7.08 -23.61 4.68
N LEU A 64 6.52 -22.41 4.87
CA LEU A 64 6.45 -21.38 3.81
C LEU A 64 7.75 -20.58 3.65
N HIS A 65 8.73 -20.76 4.54
CA HIS A 65 10.01 -20.04 4.50
C HIS A 65 11.22 -20.99 4.55
N PRO A 66 11.31 -21.99 3.65
CA PRO A 66 12.29 -23.07 3.73
C PRO A 66 13.75 -22.60 3.61
N SER A 67 13.98 -21.44 2.98
CA SER A 67 15.31 -20.86 2.77
C SER A 67 15.74 -19.87 3.87
N SER A 68 14.89 -19.62 4.87
CA SER A 68 15.16 -18.62 5.92
C SER A 68 15.89 -19.18 7.14
N PHE A 69 16.02 -20.51 7.25
CA PHE A 69 16.60 -21.18 8.40
C PHE A 69 17.10 -22.58 8.06
N CYS A 70 17.91 -23.17 8.95
CA CYS A 70 18.31 -24.58 8.88
C CYS A 70 17.22 -25.50 9.45
N PRO A 71 16.64 -26.45 8.70
CA PRO A 71 15.57 -27.31 9.20
C PRO A 71 16.02 -28.34 10.25
N ALA A 72 17.32 -28.57 10.42
CA ALA A 72 17.86 -29.48 11.41
C ALA A 72 18.06 -28.83 12.79
N CYS A 73 18.64 -27.62 12.82
CA CYS A 73 18.99 -26.92 14.06
C CYS A 73 18.14 -25.67 14.35
N PHE A 74 17.24 -25.28 13.44
CA PHE A 74 16.37 -24.11 13.55
C PHE A 74 17.11 -22.77 13.69
N THR A 75 18.38 -22.70 13.25
CA THR A 75 19.11 -21.44 13.16
C THR A 75 18.54 -20.59 12.02
N PHE A 76 18.03 -19.41 12.38
CA PHE A 76 17.52 -18.41 11.43
C PHE A 76 18.67 -17.62 10.78
N TYR A 77 18.56 -17.35 9.48
CA TYR A 77 19.63 -16.71 8.70
C TYR A 77 19.51 -15.19 8.54
N GLY A 78 18.38 -14.57 8.87
CA GLY A 78 18.26 -13.10 8.82
C GLY A 78 18.45 -12.46 7.43
N GLY A 79 18.27 -13.23 6.35
CA GLY A 79 18.54 -12.76 4.99
C GLY A 79 20.00 -12.90 4.54
N SER A 80 20.89 -13.37 5.42
CA SER A 80 22.27 -13.74 5.08
C SER A 80 22.43 -15.26 5.24
N PRO A 81 22.03 -16.07 4.24
CA PRO A 81 22.19 -17.51 4.31
C PRO A 81 23.67 -17.88 4.45
N PRO A 82 24.00 -19.04 5.06
CA PRO A 82 25.39 -19.51 5.18
C PRO A 82 26.04 -19.57 3.81
N HIS A 83 27.36 -19.36 3.73
CA HIS A 83 28.11 -19.45 2.47
C HIS A 83 27.80 -20.77 1.73
N PRO A 84 27.72 -20.80 0.38
CA PRO A 84 27.43 -22.01 -0.39
C PRO A 84 28.23 -23.25 0.02
N SER A 85 29.52 -23.10 0.37
CA SER A 85 30.36 -24.23 0.84
C SER A 85 30.00 -24.75 2.24
N LYS A 86 29.25 -23.99 3.03
CA LYS A 86 28.82 -24.32 4.40
C LYS A 86 27.34 -24.70 4.47
N ARG A 87 26.68 -24.85 3.33
CA ARG A 87 25.28 -25.29 3.24
C ARG A 87 25.11 -26.36 2.17
N VAL A 88 24.02 -27.09 2.30
CA VAL A 88 23.53 -28.08 1.34
C VAL A 88 22.09 -27.71 1.01
N ASN A 89 21.75 -27.76 -0.27
CA ASN A 89 20.40 -27.51 -0.76
C ASN A 89 19.61 -28.82 -0.78
N CYS A 90 18.32 -28.75 -0.43
CA CYS A 90 17.42 -29.86 -0.68
C CYS A 90 17.21 -30.04 -2.19
N SER A 91 17.19 -31.29 -2.64
CA SER A 91 17.00 -31.62 -4.06
C SER A 91 15.56 -31.39 -4.54
N ASN A 92 14.58 -31.35 -3.62
CA ASN A 92 13.14 -31.25 -3.96
C ASN A 92 12.51 -29.88 -3.60
N CYS A 93 13.22 -29.00 -2.92
CA CYS A 93 12.68 -27.68 -2.55
C CYS A 93 13.80 -26.68 -2.23
N CYS A 94 13.44 -25.41 -2.01
CA CYS A 94 14.42 -24.36 -1.70
C CYS A 94 14.97 -24.40 -0.26
N SER A 95 14.92 -25.54 0.44
CA SER A 95 15.40 -25.64 1.83
C SER A 95 16.93 -25.64 1.90
N LEU A 96 17.48 -24.87 2.85
CA LEU A 96 18.92 -24.70 3.04
C LEU A 96 19.35 -25.24 4.41
N THR A 97 20.16 -26.29 4.42
CA THR A 97 20.68 -26.92 5.64
C THR A 97 22.17 -26.65 5.78
N HIS A 98 22.70 -26.44 6.99
CA HIS A 98 24.16 -26.38 7.19
C HIS A 98 24.82 -27.69 6.76
N SER A 99 26.01 -27.66 6.17
CA SER A 99 26.71 -28.89 5.75
C SER A 99 26.92 -29.85 6.91
N HIS A 100 27.29 -29.35 8.10
CA HIS A 100 27.45 -30.18 9.30
C HIS A 100 26.11 -30.72 9.84
N CYS A 101 24.98 -30.07 9.51
CA CYS A 101 23.65 -30.51 9.91
C CYS A 101 23.04 -31.54 8.95
N ALA A 102 23.57 -31.63 7.72
CA ALA A 102 23.16 -32.64 6.75
C ALA A 102 23.72 -34.04 7.10
N GLY A 103 24.74 -34.12 7.96
CA GLY A 103 25.46 -35.36 8.25
C GLY A 103 26.19 -35.89 7.01
N ASP A 104 26.44 -37.19 6.94
CA ASP A 104 27.23 -37.80 5.86
C ASP A 104 26.48 -37.90 4.52
N THR A 105 25.23 -37.42 4.46
CA THR A 105 24.42 -37.42 3.22
C THR A 105 24.90 -36.42 2.17
N VAL A 106 25.98 -35.67 2.42
CA VAL A 106 26.62 -34.75 1.44
C VAL A 106 27.05 -35.48 0.15
N LEU A 107 27.29 -36.79 0.21
CA LEU A 107 27.65 -37.62 -0.95
C LEU A 107 26.44 -38.07 -1.81
N THR A 108 25.22 -37.76 -1.39
CA THR A 108 23.97 -38.13 -2.06
C THR A 108 23.06 -36.90 -2.21
N SER A 109 22.07 -36.96 -3.10
CA SER A 109 21.05 -35.91 -3.25
C SER A 109 20.32 -35.67 -1.92
N TYR A 110 20.74 -34.67 -1.16
CA TYR A 110 20.17 -34.36 0.16
C TYR A 110 18.68 -34.00 0.05
N LEU A 111 17.89 -34.56 0.96
CA LEU A 111 16.49 -34.22 1.17
C LEU A 111 16.30 -33.65 2.57
N CYS A 112 15.72 -32.45 2.65
CA CYS A 112 15.36 -31.87 3.95
C CYS A 112 14.28 -32.71 4.65
N PRO A 113 14.14 -32.63 5.98
CA PRO A 113 13.18 -33.45 6.72
C PRO A 113 11.74 -33.44 6.15
N PRO A 114 11.17 -32.28 5.74
CA PRO A 114 9.86 -32.24 5.10
C PRO A 114 9.75 -32.92 3.73
N CYS A 115 10.85 -33.02 2.97
CA CYS A 115 10.85 -33.68 1.66
C CYS A 115 11.18 -35.16 1.76
N LYS A 116 11.90 -35.58 2.81
CA LYS A 116 12.20 -36.98 3.09
C LYS A 116 10.98 -37.74 3.61
N ASP A 117 10.14 -37.08 4.40
CA ASP A 117 8.94 -37.66 5.01
C ASP A 117 7.74 -36.71 4.81
N SER A 118 6.74 -37.16 4.06
CA SER A 118 5.52 -36.39 3.77
C SER A 118 4.64 -36.15 5.00
N SER A 119 4.77 -36.99 6.04
CA SER A 119 4.05 -36.84 7.31
C SER A 119 4.74 -35.87 8.28
N PHE A 120 5.91 -35.34 7.91
CA PHE A 120 6.72 -34.50 8.76
C PHE A 120 6.01 -33.19 9.15
N SER A 121 6.03 -32.91 10.46
CA SER A 121 5.63 -31.63 11.03
C SER A 121 6.79 -30.99 11.78
N PHE A 122 7.02 -29.70 11.55
CA PHE A 122 8.03 -28.93 12.28
C PHE A 122 7.66 -28.69 13.74
N PHE A 123 6.38 -28.78 14.10
CA PHE A 123 5.89 -28.42 15.42
C PHE A 123 4.75 -29.36 15.87
N PRO A 124 5.04 -30.66 16.09
CA PRO A 124 4.08 -31.63 16.60
C PRO A 124 3.91 -31.43 18.11
N LEU A 125 3.13 -30.43 18.52
CA LEU A 125 2.86 -30.16 19.93
C LEU A 125 1.91 -31.23 20.50
N LYS A 126 2.37 -32.01 21.48
CA LYS A 126 1.55 -32.95 22.27
C LYS A 126 1.38 -32.40 23.68
N ASP A 127 0.17 -32.41 24.20
CA ASP A 127 -0.17 -32.05 25.58
C ASP A 127 0.33 -30.66 26.04
N ASN A 128 0.49 -29.72 25.11
CA ASN A 128 1.01 -28.37 25.34
C ASN A 128 2.41 -28.30 25.99
N ARG A 129 3.19 -29.38 25.92
CA ARG A 129 4.55 -29.40 26.45
C ARG A 129 5.56 -28.99 25.37
N ILE A 130 6.38 -27.99 25.67
CA ILE A 130 7.42 -27.51 24.76
C ILE A 130 8.76 -28.10 25.21
N ASP A 131 9.33 -29.00 24.40
CA ASP A 131 10.69 -29.47 24.58
C ASP A 131 11.71 -28.46 24.01
N LYS A 132 13.00 -28.72 24.22
CA LYS A 132 14.08 -27.87 23.71
C LYS A 132 13.99 -27.68 22.19
N LYS A 133 13.64 -28.72 21.42
CA LYS A 133 13.61 -28.68 19.96
C LYS A 133 12.45 -27.82 19.45
N LEU A 134 11.25 -28.00 20.02
CA LEU A 134 10.07 -27.20 19.78
C LEU A 134 10.30 -25.75 20.18
N ALA A 135 10.99 -25.47 21.29
CA ALA A 135 11.37 -24.11 21.67
C ALA A 135 12.22 -23.43 20.59
N HIS A 136 13.20 -24.13 20.01
CA HIS A 136 14.00 -23.61 18.90
C HIS A 136 13.16 -23.39 17.64
N ALA A 137 12.27 -24.32 17.30
CA ALA A 137 11.36 -24.18 16.17
C ALA A 137 10.42 -22.96 16.32
N LEU A 138 9.86 -22.76 17.52
CA LEU A 138 9.02 -21.61 17.85
C LEU A 138 9.81 -20.30 17.76
N LEU A 139 11.01 -20.25 18.35
CA LEU A 139 11.89 -19.09 18.29
C LEU A 139 12.28 -18.76 16.85
N CYS A 140 12.57 -19.77 16.04
CA CYS A 140 12.88 -19.60 14.62
C CYS A 140 11.70 -19.01 13.85
N ALA A 141 10.49 -19.54 14.05
CA ALA A 141 9.28 -18.99 13.45
C ALA A 141 9.04 -17.53 13.86
N ALA A 142 9.22 -17.20 15.14
CA ALA A 142 9.09 -15.84 15.64
C ALA A 142 10.13 -14.89 15.00
N LYS A 143 11.38 -15.33 14.83
CA LYS A 143 12.42 -14.56 14.13
C LYS A 143 12.06 -14.31 12.66
N ILE A 144 11.55 -15.33 11.95
CA ILE A 144 11.07 -15.19 10.57
C ILE A 144 9.92 -14.18 10.50
N ALA A 145 8.96 -14.27 11.42
CA ALA A 145 7.83 -13.36 11.50
C ALA A 145 8.28 -11.91 11.73
N SER A 146 9.14 -11.70 12.72
CA SER A 146 9.73 -10.39 13.03
C SER A 146 10.47 -9.80 11.82
N PHE A 147 11.33 -10.59 11.17
CA PHE A 147 12.08 -10.15 9.99
C PHE A 147 11.18 -9.82 8.80
N SER A 148 10.18 -10.66 8.52
CA SER A 148 9.19 -10.44 7.48
C SER A 148 8.39 -9.15 7.72
N MET A 149 7.95 -8.93 8.97
CA MET A 149 7.26 -7.71 9.35
C MET A 149 8.16 -6.48 9.31
N GLY A 150 9.44 -6.60 9.67
CA GLY A 150 10.42 -5.53 9.47
C GLY A 150 10.48 -5.07 8.02
N LYS A 151 10.55 -6.02 7.06
CA LYS A 151 10.49 -5.71 5.62
C LYS A 151 9.15 -5.07 5.22
N ALA A 152 8.04 -5.51 5.81
CA ALA A 152 6.72 -4.92 5.56
C ALA A 152 6.67 -3.45 5.99
N VAL A 153 7.22 -3.16 7.17
CA VAL A 153 7.29 -1.81 7.73
C VAL A 153 8.13 -0.92 6.83
N THR A 154 9.33 -1.34 6.41
CA THR A 154 10.17 -0.55 5.49
C THR A 154 9.44 -0.19 4.18
N VAL A 155 8.71 -1.14 3.59
CA VAL A 155 7.92 -0.87 2.37
C VAL A 155 6.77 0.10 2.64
N ALA A 156 6.08 -0.04 3.78
CA ALA A 156 5.00 0.86 4.16
C ALA A 156 5.50 2.30 4.38
N TRP A 157 6.67 2.47 5.01
CA TRP A 157 7.30 3.79 5.18
C TRP A 157 7.66 4.42 3.84
N ALA A 158 8.32 3.68 2.94
CA ALA A 158 8.67 4.19 1.61
C ALA A 158 7.43 4.65 0.81
N GLU A 159 6.34 3.88 0.91
CA GLU A 159 5.08 4.20 0.25
C GLU A 159 4.38 5.42 0.86
N ALA A 160 4.43 5.57 2.19
CA ALA A 160 3.91 6.74 2.88
C ALA A 160 4.68 8.00 2.47
N ASP A 161 6.01 7.95 2.46
CA ASP A 161 6.86 9.08 2.05
C ASP A 161 6.61 9.50 0.60
N ARG A 162 6.44 8.53 -0.30
CA ARG A 162 6.07 8.78 -1.70
C ARG A 162 4.74 9.53 -1.80
N LYS A 163 3.70 9.05 -1.10
CA LYS A 163 2.38 9.68 -1.09
C LYS A 163 2.40 11.10 -0.51
N VAL A 164 3.21 11.35 0.53
CA VAL A 164 3.37 12.69 1.10
C VAL A 164 3.96 13.66 0.07
N ARG A 165 4.98 13.24 -0.68
CA ARG A 165 5.61 14.05 -1.73
C ARG A 165 4.64 14.33 -2.88
N GLU A 166 3.92 13.32 -3.36
CA GLU A 166 2.91 13.47 -4.41
C GLU A 166 1.78 14.42 -3.99
N ALA A 167 1.26 14.26 -2.78
CA ALA A 167 0.23 15.14 -2.24
C ALA A 167 0.73 16.59 -2.08
N ALA A 168 1.98 16.79 -1.67
CA ALA A 168 2.57 18.12 -1.57
C ALA A 168 2.69 18.80 -2.95
N LEU A 169 3.16 18.08 -3.97
CA LEU A 169 3.24 18.58 -5.34
C LEU A 169 1.86 18.89 -5.94
N ALA A 170 0.87 18.01 -5.72
CA ALA A 170 -0.50 18.25 -6.16
C ALA A 170 -1.09 19.52 -5.51
N ARG A 171 -0.88 19.70 -4.20
CA ARG A 171 -1.30 20.92 -3.50
C ARG A 171 -0.60 22.18 -4.02
N LYS A 172 0.69 22.09 -4.36
CA LYS A 172 1.44 23.21 -4.96
C LYS A 172 0.83 23.62 -6.30
N ARG A 173 0.64 22.65 -7.21
CA ARG A 173 0.04 22.90 -8.53
C ARG A 173 -1.38 23.46 -8.44
N ALA A 174 -2.18 22.97 -7.49
CA ALA A 174 -3.52 23.50 -7.25
C ALA A 174 -3.49 24.95 -6.81
N ARG A 175 -2.57 25.33 -5.90
CA ARG A 175 -2.39 26.72 -5.49
C ARG A 175 -1.96 27.62 -6.64
N GLU A 176 -0.96 27.21 -7.42
CA GLU A 176 -0.49 27.95 -8.60
C GLU A 176 -1.61 28.15 -9.63
N SER A 177 -2.47 27.13 -9.81
CA SER A 177 -3.63 27.23 -10.71
C SER A 177 -4.66 28.24 -10.20
N LEU A 178 -4.95 28.25 -8.89
CA LEU A 178 -5.86 29.23 -8.29
C LEU A 178 -5.31 30.65 -8.39
N GLU A 179 -4.02 30.84 -8.14
CA GLU A 179 -3.35 32.14 -8.30
C GLU A 179 -3.46 32.65 -9.76
N HIS A 180 -3.27 31.77 -10.74
CA HIS A 180 -3.45 32.11 -12.15
C HIS A 180 -4.90 32.51 -12.47
N LEU A 181 -5.90 31.78 -11.96
CA LEU A 181 -7.31 32.11 -12.14
C LEU A 181 -7.66 33.49 -11.56
N LEU A 182 -7.10 33.85 -10.39
CA LEU A 182 -7.30 35.17 -9.80
C LEU A 182 -6.74 36.29 -10.68
N VAL A 183 -5.57 36.09 -11.30
CA VAL A 183 -4.99 37.06 -12.23
C VAL A 183 -5.86 37.21 -13.49
N VAL A 184 -6.31 36.11 -14.08
CA VAL A 184 -7.19 36.14 -15.27
C VAL A 184 -8.51 36.84 -14.95
N ALA A 185 -9.14 36.52 -13.82
CA ALA A 185 -10.39 37.16 -13.41
C ALA A 185 -10.26 38.69 -13.25
N ARG A 186 -9.14 39.17 -12.68
CA ARG A 186 -8.85 40.61 -12.58
C ARG A 186 -8.68 41.26 -13.95
N LYS A 187 -7.97 40.60 -14.88
CA LYS A 187 -7.78 41.09 -16.26
C LYS A 187 -9.10 41.16 -17.02
N GLU A 188 -9.93 40.13 -16.93
CA GLU A 188 -11.24 40.09 -17.57
C GLU A 188 -12.19 41.16 -17.02
N LYS A 189 -12.16 41.41 -15.70
CA LYS A 189 -12.92 42.53 -15.11
C LYS A 189 -12.48 43.88 -15.68
N ALA A 190 -11.18 44.12 -15.77
CA ALA A 190 -10.64 45.35 -16.34
C ALA A 190 -10.99 45.52 -17.84
N ARG A 191 -10.98 44.42 -18.62
CA ARG A 191 -11.44 44.43 -20.01
C ARG A 191 -12.90 44.84 -20.14
N LYS A 192 -13.79 44.24 -19.35
CA LYS A 192 -15.22 44.59 -19.32
C LYS A 192 -15.46 46.05 -18.91
N GLU A 193 -14.72 46.56 -17.94
CA GLU A 193 -14.81 47.97 -17.52
C GLU A 193 -14.35 48.93 -18.63
N ASN A 194 -13.33 48.56 -19.41
CA ASN A 194 -12.88 49.35 -20.55
C ASN A 194 -13.87 49.29 -21.72
N GLU A 195 -14.43 48.12 -22.00
CA GLU A 195 -15.48 47.94 -23.02
C GLU A 195 -16.72 48.78 -22.68
N ALA A 196 -17.18 48.78 -21.43
CA ALA A 196 -18.30 49.60 -20.98
C ALA A 196 -18.04 51.11 -21.11
N LYS A 197 -16.78 51.57 -20.90
CA LYS A 197 -16.40 52.97 -21.11
C LYS A 197 -16.33 53.35 -22.59
N VAL A 198 -15.96 52.41 -23.46
CA VAL A 198 -15.95 52.62 -24.91
C VAL A 198 -17.37 52.67 -25.45
N GLU A 199 -18.29 51.86 -24.93
CA GLU A 199 -19.73 51.95 -25.26
C GLU A 199 -20.36 53.26 -24.76
N ASP A 200 -20.03 53.73 -23.56
CA ASP A 200 -20.50 55.03 -23.03
C ASP A 200 -19.97 56.24 -23.85
N LEU A 201 -18.76 56.15 -24.39
CA LEU A 201 -18.20 57.15 -25.31
C LEU A 201 -18.72 57.00 -26.76
N GLY A 202 -19.16 55.81 -27.15
CA GLY A 202 -19.72 55.51 -28.48
C GLY A 202 -21.17 55.96 -28.68
N ILE A 203 -21.93 56.17 -27.60
CA ILE A 203 -23.33 56.65 -27.67
C ILE A 203 -23.42 58.17 -27.95
N LYS A 204 -22.32 58.93 -27.91
CA LYS A 204 -22.33 60.38 -28.14
C LYS A 204 -22.03 60.85 -29.57
N LEU A 205 -21.95 59.97 -30.57
CA LEU A 205 -21.90 60.40 -31.98
C LEU A 205 -22.98 59.74 -32.86
N ASN A 206 -24.08 60.50 -32.94
CA ASN A 206 -24.97 60.75 -34.07
C ASN A 206 -26.32 59.98 -34.12
N PRO A 207 -27.47 60.70 -34.07
CA PRO A 207 -28.77 60.15 -34.41
C PRO A 207 -29.02 60.24 -35.93
N LYS A 208 -29.83 59.29 -36.43
CA LYS A 208 -30.39 59.15 -37.79
C LYS A 208 -29.56 58.37 -38.81
N ARG A 209 -30.04 57.16 -39.11
CA ARG A 209 -30.66 56.85 -40.41
C ARG A 209 -31.52 55.59 -40.30
N ASP A 210 -32.75 55.74 -40.77
CA ASP A 210 -33.75 54.68 -40.92
C ASP A 210 -33.39 53.71 -42.06
N ILE A 211 -34.10 52.57 -42.06
CA ILE A 211 -34.41 51.63 -43.16
C ILE A 211 -33.22 50.74 -43.65
N HIS A 212 -33.28 49.42 -43.85
CA HIS A 212 -34.37 48.51 -44.22
C HIS A 212 -34.06 47.05 -43.87
N LEU A 213 -35.14 46.30 -43.68
CA LEU A 213 -35.30 44.86 -43.48
C LEU A 213 -34.86 44.06 -44.72
N SER A 214 -34.04 43.00 -44.58
CA SER A 214 -34.26 41.67 -45.23
C SER A 214 -33.13 40.63 -45.07
N SER A 215 -33.60 39.41 -44.82
CA SER A 215 -33.09 38.10 -45.24
C SER A 215 -32.03 37.35 -44.42
N GLU A 216 -32.51 36.23 -43.88
CA GLU A 216 -31.82 35.04 -43.41
C GLU A 216 -30.89 34.43 -44.47
N LYS A 217 -29.81 33.76 -44.04
CA LYS A 217 -29.36 32.41 -44.49
C LYS A 217 -28.07 31.94 -43.77
N PRO A 218 -27.73 30.63 -43.77
CA PRO A 218 -27.42 29.87 -42.55
C PRO A 218 -25.96 29.40 -42.40
N LEU A 219 -25.67 28.84 -41.22
CA LEU A 219 -24.43 28.13 -40.79
C LEU A 219 -23.87 27.14 -41.83
N PRO A 220 -22.53 27.03 -41.97
CA PRO A 220 -21.90 25.85 -42.54
C PRO A 220 -21.58 24.81 -41.45
N THR A 221 -22.02 23.58 -41.73
CA THR A 221 -21.71 22.34 -41.01
C THR A 221 -20.27 21.91 -41.27
N ILE A 222 -19.50 21.67 -40.20
CA ILE A 222 -18.18 21.03 -40.27
C ILE A 222 -18.38 19.51 -40.34
N LYS A 223 -18.00 18.91 -41.47
CA LYS A 223 -17.92 17.46 -41.66
C LYS A 223 -16.75 16.88 -40.87
N GLN A 224 -17.02 15.87 -40.05
CA GLN A 224 -16.03 14.94 -39.53
C GLN A 224 -15.39 14.19 -40.72
N ARG A 225 -14.06 14.12 -40.75
CA ARG A 225 -13.30 13.17 -41.58
C ARG A 225 -12.68 12.15 -40.65
N GLU A 226 -13.17 10.92 -40.75
CA GLU A 226 -12.46 9.71 -40.36
C GLU A 226 -11.27 9.52 -41.31
N PHE A 227 -10.09 9.27 -40.74
CA PHE A 227 -9.11 8.28 -41.16
C PHE A 227 -8.15 8.03 -39.99
#